data_AF-A0A962PRM8-F1
#
_entry.id   AF-A0A962PRM8-F1
#
_cell.length_a   1.000
_cell.length_b   1.000
_cell.length_c   1.000
_cell.angle_alpha   90.00
_cell.angle_beta   90.00
_cell.angle_gamma   90.00
#
_symmetry.space_group_name_H-M   'P 1'
#
loop_
_entity.id
_entity.type
_entity.pdbx_description
1 polymer ?
#
loop_
_entity_poly.entity_id
_entity_poly.type
_entity_poly.pdbx_seq_one_letter_code
_entity_poly.pdbx_strand_id
1 'polypeptide(L)' 'MAGRKRSARSRRPELSQHFLRPQAAARLIQDTSVSRSDLIVEIGPGRGALTSLLARRAGKLV' A
#
# COMPACT_ATOMS: atom_id res chain seq x y z
N MET A 1 -8.91 12.20 45.68
CA MET A 1 -7.73 12.56 44.86
C MET A 1 -7.93 12.02 43.45
N ALA A 2 -7.77 12.88 42.44
CA ALA A 2 -8.31 12.71 41.10
C ALA A 2 -7.62 11.61 40.27
N GLY A 3 -8.42 10.82 39.56
CA GLY A 3 -7.97 9.81 38.60
C GLY A 3 -7.18 10.45 37.46
N ARG A 4 -5.97 9.93 37.25
CA ARG A 4 -5.04 10.36 36.21
C ARG A 4 -5.65 10.07 34.84
N LYS A 5 -6.24 11.10 34.20
CA LYS A 5 -6.69 11.03 32.79
C LYS A 5 -5.47 10.64 31.95
N ARG A 6 -5.47 9.41 31.42
CA ARG A 6 -4.52 9.03 30.36
C ARG A 6 -4.73 10.03 29.24
N SER A 7 -3.69 10.78 28.86
CA SER A 7 -3.80 11.65 27.69
C SER A 7 -4.26 10.78 26.54
N ALA A 8 -5.19 11.29 25.74
CA ALA A 8 -5.63 10.62 24.53
C ALA A 8 -4.42 10.53 23.59
N ARG A 9 -3.59 9.50 23.79
CA ARG A 9 -2.56 9.08 22.85
C ARG A 9 -3.30 8.99 21.53
N SER A 10 -2.95 9.86 20.57
CA SER A 10 -3.64 9.94 19.28
C SER A 10 -3.93 8.51 18.84
N ARG A 11 -5.22 8.18 18.67
CA ARG A 11 -5.63 6.81 18.35
C ARG A 11 -4.84 6.43 17.10
N ARG A 12 -3.85 5.55 17.24
CA ARG A 12 -3.11 5.03 16.10
C ARG A 12 -4.16 4.37 15.20
N PRO A 13 -4.19 4.70 13.90
CA PRO A 13 -5.16 4.09 12.99
C PRO A 13 -5.06 2.57 13.12
N GLU A 14 -6.18 1.89 13.31
CA GLU A 14 -6.22 0.44 13.57
C GLU A 14 -5.51 -0.36 12.48
N LEU A 15 -5.55 0.15 11.24
CA LEU A 15 -4.97 -0.50 10.07
C LEU A 15 -3.63 0.09 9.60
N SER A 16 -3.09 1.10 10.29
CA SER A 16 -1.80 1.77 9.97
C SER A 16 -1.60 2.06 8.47
N GLN A 17 -2.66 2.49 7.78
CA GLN A 17 -2.64 2.69 6.33
C GLN A 17 -1.85 3.95 5.96
N HIS A 18 -0.60 3.75 5.56
CA HIS A 18 0.25 4.80 4.99
C HIS A 18 0.37 4.57 3.48
N PHE A 19 -0.35 5.39 2.72
CA PHE A 19 -0.42 5.23 1.28
C PHE A 19 0.78 5.83 0.56
N LEU A 20 1.24 5.14 -0.49
CA LEU A 20 2.31 5.61 -1.35
C LEU A 20 1.92 6.87 -2.13
N ARG A 21 2.91 7.73 -2.37
CA ARG A 21 2.81 8.82 -3.35
C ARG A 21 2.92 8.24 -4.77
N PRO A 22 2.23 8.80 -5.77
CA PRO A 22 2.24 8.27 -7.14
C PRO A 22 3.65 8.11 -7.74
N GLN A 23 4.56 9.05 -7.45
CA GLN A 23 5.93 9.02 -7.98
C GLN A 23 6.74 7.85 -7.39
N ALA A 24 6.55 7.56 -6.10
CA ALA A 24 7.20 6.43 -5.45
C ALA A 24 6.67 5.11 -6.00
N ALA A 25 5.35 5.00 -6.20
CA ALA A 25 4.73 3.82 -6.81
C ALA A 25 5.27 3.57 -8.23
N ALA A 26 5.35 4.61 -9.07
CA ALA A 26 5.88 4.50 -10.43
C ALA A 26 7.34 4.03 -10.44
N ARG A 27 8.19 4.58 -9.57
CA ARG A 27 9.61 4.20 -9.46
C ARG A 27 9.77 2.75 -9.02
N LEU A 28 9.04 2.32 -7.99
CA LEU A 28 9.05 0.93 -7.55
C LEU A 28 8.73 -0.03 -8.69
N ILE A 29 7.71 0.27 -9.49
CA ILE A 29 7.32 -0.59 -10.62
C ILE A 29 8.36 -0.56 -11.73
N GLN A 30 9.03 0.57 -11.99
CA GLN A 30 10.14 0.65 -12.95
C GLN A 30 11.30 -0.27 -12.56
N ASP A 31 11.57 -0.42 -11.27
CA ASP A 31 12.67 -1.25 -10.76
C ASP A 31 12.34 -2.76 -10.74
N THR A 32 11.14 -3.15 -11.19
CA THR A 32 10.73 -4.57 -11.29
C THR A 32 10.85 -5.10 -12.72
N SER A 33 11.12 -6.41 -12.84
CA SER A 33 11.07 -7.14 -14.10
C SER A 33 9.67 -7.73 -14.41
N VAL A 34 8.60 -7.19 -13.82
CA VAL A 34 7.24 -7.69 -14.01
C VAL A 34 6.81 -7.59 -15.46
N SER A 35 6.29 -8.70 -15.98
CA SER A 35 5.90 -8.88 -17.36
C SER A 35 4.57 -9.64 -17.49
N ARG A 36 4.12 -9.82 -18.74
CA ARG A 36 2.85 -10.46 -19.07
C ARG A 36 2.81 -11.96 -18.74
N SER A 37 3.93 -12.59 -18.43
CA SER A 37 3.96 -13.99 -17.96
C SER A 37 3.63 -14.13 -16.47
N ASP A 38 3.61 -13.03 -15.72
CA ASP A 38 3.61 -13.09 -14.26
C ASP A 38 2.20 -13.06 -13.67
N LEU A 39 2.00 -13.89 -12.64
CA LEU A 39 0.92 -13.79 -11.68
C LEU A 39 1.43 -13.03 -10.46
N ILE A 40 0.80 -11.91 -10.14
CA ILE A 40 1.11 -11.10 -8.95
C ILE A 40 -0.06 -11.23 -7.97
N VAL A 41 0.26 -11.39 -6.68
CA VAL A 41 -0.72 -11.29 -5.58
C VAL A 41 -0.39 -10.03 -4.79
N GLU A 42 -1.34 -9.09 -4.72
CA GLU A 42 -1.15 -7.81 -4.02
C GLU A 42 -1.81 -7.82 -2.64
N ILE A 43 -0.98 -7.76 -1.60
CA ILE A 43 -1.46 -7.68 -0.22
C ILE A 43 -1.61 -6.23 0.20
N GLY A 44 -2.81 -5.86 0.65
CA GLY A 44 -3.11 -4.51 1.11
C GLY A 44 -3.04 -3.46 0.00
N PRO A 45 -3.83 -3.60 -1.09
CA PRO A 45 -3.76 -2.69 -2.23
C PRO A 45 -4.07 -1.23 -1.86
N GLY A 46 -4.76 -1.02 -0.74
CA GLY A 46 -5.11 0.31 -0.25
C GLY A 46 -5.89 1.08 -1.30
N ARG A 47 -5.34 2.21 -1.78
CA ARG A 47 -5.94 3.02 -2.86
C ARG A 47 -5.57 2.58 -4.27
N GLY A 48 -4.84 1.47 -4.42
CA GLY A 48 -4.47 0.91 -5.71
C GLY A 48 -3.34 1.63 -6.45
N ALA A 49 -2.47 2.32 -5.69
CA ALA A 49 -1.32 3.05 -6.27
C ALA A 49 -0.38 2.11 -7.03
N LEU A 50 -0.15 0.89 -6.51
CA LEU A 50 0.61 -0.16 -7.20
C LEU A 50 -0.31 -1.00 -8.09
N THR A 51 -1.51 -1.37 -7.63
CA THR A 51 -2.50 -2.15 -8.40
C THR A 51 -2.66 -1.67 -9.83
N SER A 52 -2.90 -0.37 -10.04
CA SER A 52 -3.14 0.17 -11.39
C SER A 52 -1.92 0.02 -12.29
N LEU A 53 -0.71 0.19 -11.75
CA LEU A 53 0.55 0.07 -12.49
C LEU A 53 0.85 -1.41 -12.80
N LEU A 54 0.69 -2.30 -11.82
CA LEU A 54 0.90 -3.74 -11.94
C LEU A 54 -0.07 -4.39 -12.92
N ALA A 55 -1.37 -4.05 -12.84
CA ALA A 55 -2.40 -4.59 -13.73
C ALA A 55 -2.13 -4.29 -15.23
N ARG A 56 -1.39 -3.21 -15.53
CA ARG A 56 -0.99 -2.89 -16.91
C ARG A 56 0.20 -3.72 -17.41
N ARG A 57 0.99 -4.33 -16.52
CA ARG A 57 2.22 -5.06 -16.87
C ARG A 57 2.10 -6.56 -16.68
N ALA A 58 1.52 -6.99 -15.57
CA ALA A 58 1.37 -8.40 -15.22
C ALA A 58 0.43 -9.12 -16.20
N GLY A 59 0.58 -10.45 -16.28
CA GLY A 59 -0.38 -11.31 -16.97
C GLY A 59 -1.67 -11.42 -16.18
N LYS A 60 -1.56 -11.53 -14.86
CA LYS A 60 -2.69 -11.57 -13.93
C LYS A 60 -2.31 -10.94 -12.60
N LEU A 61 -3.23 -10.16 -12.03
CA LEU A 61 -3.12 -9.58 -10.70
C LEU A 61 -4.32 -10.05 -9.87
N VAL A 62 -4.06 -10.48 -8.62
CA VAL A 62 -5.07 -10.93 -7.65
C VAL A 62 -4.93 -10.13 -6.37
#